data_AF-A0A2T4VL20-F1
#
_entry.id   AF-A0A2T4VL20-F1
#
_cell.length_a   1.000
_cell.length_b   1.000
_cell.length_c   1.000
_cell.angle_alpha   90.00
_cell.angle_beta   90.00
_cell.angle_gamma   90.00
#
_symmetry.space_group_name_H-M   'P 1'
#
loop_
_entity.id
_entity.type
_entity.pdbx_description
1 polymer ?
#
loop_
_entity_poly.entity_id
_entity_poly.type
_entity_poly.pdbx_seq_one_letter_code
_entity_poly.pdbx_strand_id
1 'polypeptide(L)'
;MMSLVSSLSLLLTVLGAGPASVKVPARVDTPVESRARSSREWKPCGHTPVLLKDINPGSAGSEPRYLVHGDRVLFFNADDGAHGRELWKSSGTGGAGTFLVKDIRPGGESSDPHSLIEVGDRLFFSADDGMHGRELWVSDDTPAGTHMVKDILPGAEGAISSPDSITFLPVGGFVYFGVYDPARGAALWRSDGTEEGTVVVKDYYGLHNSFSVTPGTEGPDGSIYYSTNIDYIVTLWRLGPGGDTVALDSVGNGSFYGFTWLGDVLVYVRQYDGPEAVLARTEGTPETTYDLYDFGRLSGVAESPRDLTRLGGKVYFGAGDLPTGGELERGAELWRTNGTRAGTGMVKDIVPGPESSSPRYLQVLGGRLFFAAEDAGAGRELWVSDGTAKGTRLFKDIEPGTGSSSPQDLLATEDWLFFTAETTGHGREVWVSDGTVAGTVQLDDIAPGPASVLRPFDPAWFTRSGWDVFFAANDGVHGTELWAVPFRPEDECRSSH
;
A
#
# COMPACT_ATOMS: atom_id res chain seq x y z
N MET A 1 -85.14 11.26 7.78
CA MET A 1 -84.51 10.20 6.97
C MET A 1 -83.02 10.22 7.33
N MET A 2 -82.60 9.59 8.44
CA MET A 2 -82.05 8.22 8.54
C MET A 2 -81.00 7.96 7.44
N SER A 3 -79.71 7.84 7.76
CA SER A 3 -79.07 6.68 8.43
C SER A 3 -77.73 7.12 9.07
N LEU A 4 -77.53 7.04 10.40
CA LEU A 4 -76.88 5.96 11.20
C LEU A 4 -75.47 5.59 10.65
N VAL A 5 -74.38 5.70 11.42
CA VAL A 5 -74.11 4.97 12.68
C VAL A 5 -73.30 5.80 13.71
N SER A 6 -73.67 5.62 14.97
CA SER A 6 -73.14 6.19 16.21
C SER A 6 -71.93 5.41 16.75
N SER A 7 -70.90 6.10 17.22
CA SER A 7 -69.80 5.52 18.01
C SER A 7 -70.25 5.32 19.46
N LEU A 8 -70.24 4.07 19.92
CA LEU A 8 -70.55 3.68 21.29
C LEU A 8 -69.25 3.29 22.00
N SER A 9 -68.86 4.06 23.02
CA SER A 9 -67.84 3.65 23.99
C SER A 9 -68.48 2.69 24.99
N LEU A 10 -67.94 1.47 25.12
CA LEU A 10 -68.20 0.61 26.27
C LEU A 10 -66.92 -0.11 26.69
N LEU A 11 -66.61 0.08 27.98
CA LEU A 11 -65.62 -0.64 28.78
C LEU A 11 -65.82 -2.16 28.65
N LEU A 12 -64.76 -2.91 28.34
CA LEU A 12 -64.67 -4.33 28.69
C LEU A 12 -63.36 -4.58 29.43
N THR A 13 -63.50 -4.99 30.67
CA THR A 13 -62.44 -5.43 31.58
C THR A 13 -61.77 -6.68 30.99
N VAL A 14 -60.48 -6.62 30.69
CA VAL A 14 -59.69 -7.83 30.42
C VAL A 14 -58.74 -8.05 31.58
N LEU A 15 -58.96 -9.19 32.23
CA LEU A 15 -58.14 -9.77 33.29
C LEU A 15 -56.68 -9.91 32.86
N GLY A 16 -55.78 -9.57 33.78
CA GLY A 16 -54.35 -9.68 33.57
C GLY A 16 -53.90 -11.09 33.23
N ALA A 17 -53.24 -11.23 32.10
CA ALA A 17 -52.30 -12.31 31.83
C ALA A 17 -50.91 -11.65 31.73
N GLY A 18 -50.07 -11.89 32.74
CA GLY A 18 -48.67 -11.49 32.69
C GLY A 18 -47.96 -12.20 31.53
N PRO A 19 -46.89 -11.61 30.98
CA PRO A 19 -46.13 -12.24 29.91
C PRO A 19 -45.57 -13.57 30.38
N ALA A 20 -45.90 -14.63 29.64
CA ALA A 20 -45.37 -15.96 29.85
C ALA A 20 -43.84 -15.91 29.83
N SER A 21 -43.22 -16.23 30.97
CA SER A 21 -41.78 -16.39 31.07
C SER A 21 -41.35 -17.60 30.23
N VAL A 22 -40.75 -17.34 29.08
CA VAL A 22 -39.95 -18.34 28.39
C VAL A 22 -38.78 -18.68 29.31
N LYS A 23 -38.80 -19.87 29.91
CA LYS A 23 -37.62 -20.43 30.59
C LYS A 23 -36.57 -20.73 29.53
N VAL A 24 -35.64 -19.78 29.34
CA VAL A 24 -34.37 -20.05 28.67
C VAL A 24 -33.65 -21.12 29.51
N PRO A 25 -33.27 -22.28 28.94
CA PRO A 25 -32.51 -23.26 29.69
C PRO A 25 -31.19 -22.62 30.12
N ALA A 26 -30.83 -22.81 31.39
CA ALA A 26 -29.56 -22.35 31.93
C ALA A 26 -28.42 -22.85 31.04
N ARG A 27 -27.56 -21.92 30.62
CA ARG A 27 -26.32 -22.21 29.90
C ARG A 27 -25.51 -23.14 30.80
N VAL A 28 -25.31 -24.38 30.37
CA VAL A 28 -24.28 -25.22 30.95
C VAL A 28 -22.98 -24.58 30.52
N ASP A 29 -22.33 -23.87 31.44
CA ASP A 29 -20.97 -23.38 31.26
C ASP A 29 -20.03 -24.59 31.23
N THR A 30 -19.95 -25.24 30.07
CA THR A 30 -18.77 -26.02 29.72
C THR A 30 -17.61 -25.04 29.65
N PRO A 31 -16.49 -25.28 30.35
CA PRO A 31 -15.30 -24.46 30.17
C PRO A 31 -14.96 -24.50 28.68
N VAL A 32 -15.08 -23.36 28.01
CA VAL A 32 -14.38 -23.18 26.74
C VAL A 32 -12.92 -23.20 27.15
N GLU A 33 -12.28 -24.36 27.05
CA GLU A 33 -10.84 -24.41 26.96
C GLU A 33 -10.48 -23.44 25.84
N SER A 34 -9.93 -22.30 26.23
CA SER A 34 -9.21 -21.43 25.33
C SER A 34 -8.07 -22.28 24.79
N ARG A 35 -8.32 -22.96 23.66
CA ARG A 35 -7.23 -23.32 22.77
C ARG A 35 -6.63 -21.99 22.40
N ALA A 36 -5.55 -21.63 23.09
CA ALA A 36 -4.53 -20.78 22.51
C ALA A 36 -4.36 -21.33 21.10
N ARG A 37 -4.78 -20.58 20.07
CA ARG A 37 -4.19 -20.77 18.76
C ARG A 37 -2.70 -20.58 19.06
N SER A 38 -1.94 -21.68 19.09
CA SER A 38 -0.50 -21.56 18.96
C SER A 38 -0.31 -20.65 17.76
N SER A 39 0.30 -19.48 17.95
CA SER A 39 0.80 -18.71 16.83
C SER A 39 1.65 -19.70 16.05
N ARG A 40 1.13 -20.15 14.90
CA ARG A 40 1.92 -20.98 14.00
C ARG A 40 3.09 -20.10 13.61
N GLU A 41 4.29 -20.49 14.00
CA GLU A 41 5.49 -19.77 13.65
C GLU A 41 5.71 -19.96 12.15
N TRP A 42 5.60 -18.86 11.42
CA TRP A 42 5.82 -18.85 9.98
C TRP A 42 7.30 -18.66 9.70
N LYS A 43 7.82 -19.33 8.67
CA LYS A 43 9.21 -19.19 8.25
C LYS A 43 9.40 -19.52 6.78
N PRO A 44 10.50 -19.06 6.16
CA PRO A 44 10.94 -19.58 4.88
C PRO A 44 11.18 -21.09 5.01
N CYS A 45 10.64 -21.89 4.08
CA CYS A 45 10.78 -23.35 4.13
C CYS A 45 12.14 -23.86 3.65
N GLY A 46 12.99 -22.95 3.18
CA GLY A 46 14.34 -23.19 2.70
C GLY A 46 14.94 -21.86 2.27
N HIS A 47 16.16 -21.91 1.76
CA HIS A 47 16.85 -20.73 1.26
C HIS A 47 16.80 -20.60 -0.26
N THR A 48 16.14 -21.52 -0.96
CA THR A 48 16.12 -21.54 -2.43
C THR A 48 14.86 -20.85 -2.97
N PRO A 49 15.00 -19.69 -3.64
CA PRO A 49 13.92 -19.12 -4.43
C PRO A 49 13.44 -20.07 -5.54
N VAL A 50 12.16 -20.02 -5.86
CA VAL A 50 11.54 -20.86 -6.88
C VAL A 50 11.04 -19.99 -8.02
N LEU A 51 11.58 -20.18 -9.22
CA LEU A 51 11.00 -19.65 -10.45
C LEU A 51 9.64 -20.30 -10.68
N LEU A 52 8.57 -19.49 -10.73
CA LEU A 52 7.22 -20.04 -10.83
C LEU A 52 6.85 -20.44 -12.25
N LYS A 53 7.27 -19.62 -13.22
CA LYS A 53 7.09 -19.84 -14.65
C LYS A 53 8.00 -18.89 -15.43
N ASP A 54 8.64 -19.41 -16.47
CA ASP A 54 9.23 -18.61 -17.55
C ASP A 54 8.08 -18.19 -18.48
N ILE A 55 7.46 -17.04 -18.20
CA ILE A 55 6.24 -16.59 -18.88
C ILE A 55 6.57 -16.15 -20.31
N ASN A 56 7.69 -15.44 -20.52
CA ASN A 56 8.18 -15.06 -21.85
C ASN A 56 9.59 -15.63 -22.10
N PRO A 57 9.67 -16.80 -22.76
CA PRO A 57 10.91 -17.55 -22.85
C PRO A 57 12.10 -16.79 -23.42
N GLY A 58 13.22 -16.90 -22.71
CA GLY A 58 14.53 -16.35 -23.11
C GLY A 58 14.88 -15.07 -22.36
N SER A 59 15.92 -14.37 -22.82
CA SER A 59 16.50 -13.24 -22.07
C SER A 59 15.65 -11.96 -22.07
N ALA A 60 14.51 -11.95 -22.75
CA ALA A 60 13.54 -10.85 -22.68
C ALA A 60 12.82 -10.85 -21.33
N GLY A 61 12.36 -12.02 -20.87
CA GLY A 61 11.53 -12.16 -19.68
C GLY A 61 10.18 -11.46 -19.78
N SER A 62 9.33 -11.69 -18.79
CA SER A 62 7.95 -11.20 -18.75
C SER A 62 7.77 -9.89 -17.97
N GLU A 63 8.81 -9.47 -17.26
CA GLU A 63 8.85 -8.26 -16.43
C GLU A 63 7.58 -8.11 -15.56
N PRO A 64 7.30 -9.02 -14.61
CA PRO A 64 6.10 -8.94 -13.79
C PRO A 64 6.11 -7.69 -12.91
N ARG A 65 5.00 -6.93 -12.87
CA ARG A 65 4.87 -5.70 -12.06
C ARG A 65 3.52 -5.64 -11.35
N TYR A 66 3.39 -4.69 -10.41
CA TYR A 66 2.17 -4.42 -9.64
C TYR A 66 1.65 -5.68 -8.94
N LEU A 67 2.55 -6.39 -8.27
CA LEU A 67 2.22 -7.57 -7.48
C LEU A 67 1.27 -7.16 -6.34
N VAL A 68 0.12 -7.81 -6.28
CA VAL A 68 -0.91 -7.54 -5.28
C VAL A 68 -1.34 -8.85 -4.65
N HIS A 69 -1.39 -8.84 -3.32
CA HIS A 69 -1.98 -9.91 -2.54
C HIS A 69 -3.46 -10.06 -2.89
N GLY A 70 -3.83 -11.25 -3.33
CA GLY A 70 -5.19 -11.77 -3.26
C GLY A 70 -5.31 -12.79 -2.12
N ASP A 71 -6.51 -13.03 -1.60
CA ASP A 71 -6.81 -13.96 -0.50
C ASP A 71 -6.14 -15.34 -0.62
N ARG A 72 -5.96 -15.83 -1.87
CA ARG A 72 -5.32 -17.14 -2.18
C ARG A 72 -4.34 -17.14 -3.34
N VAL A 73 -4.27 -16.06 -4.10
CA VAL A 73 -3.45 -15.95 -5.31
C VAL A 73 -2.76 -14.60 -5.31
N LEU A 74 -1.63 -14.52 -5.98
CA LEU A 74 -1.03 -13.25 -6.35
C LEU A 74 -1.61 -12.80 -7.68
N PHE A 75 -1.97 -11.53 -7.81
CA PHE A 75 -2.21 -10.89 -9.11
C PHE A 75 -1.06 -9.97 -9.48
N PHE A 76 -0.78 -9.86 -10.78
CA PHE A 76 0.28 -9.03 -11.33
C PHE A 76 0.03 -8.81 -12.82
N ASN A 77 0.72 -7.85 -13.45
CA ASN A 77 0.76 -7.77 -14.90
C ASN A 77 2.08 -8.32 -15.44
N ALA A 78 2.05 -8.93 -16.63
CA ALA A 78 3.23 -9.49 -17.29
C ALA A 78 3.00 -9.64 -18.79
N ASP A 79 4.08 -9.64 -19.56
CA ASP A 79 4.06 -9.85 -21.02
C ASP A 79 4.58 -11.25 -21.34
N ASP A 80 3.82 -12.07 -22.07
CA ASP A 80 4.25 -13.40 -22.51
C ASP A 80 4.81 -13.44 -23.93
N GLY A 81 4.97 -12.27 -24.56
CA GLY A 81 5.44 -12.11 -25.93
C GLY A 81 4.39 -12.44 -27.00
N ALA A 82 3.22 -12.97 -26.63
CA ALA A 82 2.15 -13.34 -27.54
C ALA A 82 0.90 -12.45 -27.38
N HIS A 83 0.59 -12.04 -26.15
CA HIS A 83 -0.61 -11.28 -25.79
C HIS A 83 -0.31 -9.84 -25.33
N GLY A 84 0.95 -9.40 -25.38
CA GLY A 84 1.37 -8.15 -24.73
C GLY A 84 1.23 -8.23 -23.19
N ARG A 85 1.31 -7.07 -22.51
CA ARG A 85 1.21 -7.00 -21.05
C ARG A 85 -0.25 -7.06 -20.60
N GLU A 86 -0.59 -8.17 -19.97
CA GLU A 86 -1.95 -8.53 -19.56
C GLU A 86 -2.04 -8.86 -18.07
N LEU A 87 -3.23 -9.23 -17.58
CA LEU A 87 -3.46 -9.58 -16.17
C LEU A 87 -3.13 -11.06 -15.96
N TRP A 88 -2.23 -11.33 -15.03
CA TRP A 88 -1.80 -12.67 -14.64
C TRP A 88 -2.10 -12.95 -13.18
N LYS A 89 -2.20 -14.24 -12.86
CA LYS A 89 -2.28 -14.73 -11.48
C LYS A 89 -1.31 -15.86 -11.22
N SER A 90 -0.90 -16.02 -9.96
CA SER A 90 -0.14 -17.17 -9.49
C SER A 90 -0.65 -17.69 -8.16
N SER A 91 -0.78 -19.01 -8.03
CA SER A 91 -1.06 -19.68 -6.74
C SER A 91 0.20 -20.10 -5.97
N GLY A 92 1.39 -19.69 -6.42
CA GLY A 92 2.65 -19.95 -5.73
C GLY A 92 3.36 -21.28 -6.06
N THR A 93 4.29 -21.67 -5.18
CA THR A 93 5.37 -22.67 -5.34
C THR A 93 4.90 -24.15 -5.44
N GLY A 94 3.59 -24.38 -5.55
CA GLY A 94 2.93 -25.70 -5.51
C GLY A 94 2.63 -26.37 -6.86
N GLY A 95 3.12 -25.84 -7.99
CA GLY A 95 3.38 -26.68 -9.19
C GLY A 95 2.47 -26.55 -10.43
N ALA A 96 1.66 -25.51 -10.60
CA ALA A 96 1.11 -25.12 -11.93
C ALA A 96 0.35 -23.77 -11.95
N GLY A 97 0.33 -22.99 -10.87
CA GLY A 97 -0.68 -21.94 -10.66
C GLY A 97 -0.55 -20.65 -11.46
N THR A 98 0.43 -20.51 -12.36
CA THR A 98 0.73 -19.23 -13.04
C THR A 98 0.09 -19.15 -14.42
N PHE A 99 -0.96 -18.33 -14.53
CA PHE A 99 -1.81 -18.24 -15.71
C PHE A 99 -2.17 -16.81 -16.07
N LEU A 100 -2.32 -16.59 -17.39
CA LEU A 100 -3.04 -15.45 -17.92
C LEU A 100 -4.49 -15.54 -17.45
N VAL A 101 -4.98 -14.49 -16.79
CA VAL A 101 -6.37 -14.42 -16.33
C VAL A 101 -7.29 -14.21 -17.53
N LYS A 102 -6.93 -13.24 -18.39
CA LYS A 102 -7.65 -12.92 -19.61
C LYS A 102 -6.72 -12.12 -20.53
N ASP A 103 -6.76 -12.44 -21.83
CA ASP A 103 -6.29 -11.55 -22.89
C ASP A 103 -7.37 -10.45 -23.06
N ILE A 104 -7.18 -9.32 -22.38
CA ILE A 104 -8.17 -8.23 -22.33
C ILE A 104 -8.18 -7.49 -23.66
N ARG A 105 -7.01 -7.29 -24.27
CA ARG A 105 -6.84 -6.66 -25.60
C ARG A 105 -6.36 -7.71 -26.60
N PRO A 106 -7.29 -8.37 -27.34
CA PRO A 106 -6.96 -9.55 -28.12
C PRO A 106 -5.79 -9.36 -29.10
N GLY A 107 -4.83 -10.29 -29.04
CA GLY A 107 -3.64 -10.29 -29.89
C GLY A 107 -2.40 -9.76 -29.18
N GLY A 108 -1.36 -9.35 -29.92
CA GLY A 108 -0.08 -8.95 -29.33
C GLY A 108 -0.02 -7.52 -28.77
N GLU A 109 -1.16 -6.85 -28.60
CA GLU A 109 -1.21 -5.48 -28.07
C GLU A 109 -1.57 -5.51 -26.58
N SER A 110 -0.91 -4.67 -25.79
CA SER A 110 -1.08 -4.65 -24.34
C SER A 110 -2.37 -3.96 -23.90
N SER A 111 -3.11 -4.57 -22.96
CA SER A 111 -4.14 -3.90 -22.17
C SER A 111 -3.58 -3.09 -20.99
N ASP A 112 -2.31 -3.35 -20.64
CA ASP A 112 -1.54 -2.70 -19.59
C ASP A 112 -2.33 -2.56 -18.25
N PRO A 113 -2.73 -3.68 -17.61
CA PRO A 113 -3.46 -3.64 -16.35
C PRO A 113 -2.66 -2.94 -15.26
N HIS A 114 -3.22 -1.93 -14.61
CA HIS A 114 -2.50 -1.06 -13.68
C HIS A 114 -3.34 -0.72 -12.45
N SER A 115 -2.67 -0.30 -11.37
CA SER A 115 -3.28 0.06 -10.09
C SER A 115 -4.14 -1.10 -9.58
N LEU A 116 -3.56 -2.29 -9.45
CA LEU A 116 -4.28 -3.45 -8.95
C LEU A 116 -4.61 -3.25 -7.46
N ILE A 117 -5.82 -3.63 -7.04
CA ILE A 117 -6.20 -3.65 -5.62
C ILE A 117 -7.28 -4.68 -5.34
N GLU A 118 -7.12 -5.43 -4.25
CA GLU A 118 -8.15 -6.37 -3.79
C GLU A 118 -9.16 -5.66 -2.88
N VAL A 119 -10.45 -5.90 -3.12
CA VAL A 119 -11.55 -5.44 -2.27
C VAL A 119 -12.52 -6.60 -2.05
N GLY A 120 -12.45 -7.20 -0.86
CA GLY A 120 -13.17 -8.45 -0.59
C GLY A 120 -12.58 -9.59 -1.41
N ASP A 121 -13.39 -10.27 -2.20
CA ASP A 121 -13.01 -11.40 -3.07
C ASP A 121 -12.76 -10.99 -4.53
N ARG A 122 -12.60 -9.69 -4.80
CA ARG A 122 -12.48 -9.16 -6.16
C ARG A 122 -11.25 -8.28 -6.32
N LEU A 123 -10.63 -8.39 -7.48
CA LEU A 123 -9.57 -7.51 -7.91
C LEU A 123 -10.17 -6.37 -8.74
N PHE A 124 -9.83 -5.13 -8.38
CA PHE A 124 -10.08 -3.94 -9.18
C PHE A 124 -8.77 -3.45 -9.80
N PHE A 125 -8.84 -2.95 -11.03
CA PHE A 125 -7.69 -2.42 -11.75
C PHE A 125 -8.17 -1.53 -12.91
N SER A 126 -7.24 -0.83 -13.54
CA SER A 126 -7.49 -0.14 -14.81
C SER A 126 -6.88 -0.91 -15.98
N ALA A 127 -7.55 -0.96 -17.13
CA ALA A 127 -7.04 -1.58 -18.35
C ALA A 127 -7.73 -1.00 -19.60
N ASP A 128 -7.10 -1.15 -20.76
CA ASP A 128 -7.60 -0.73 -22.08
C ASP A 128 -7.83 -1.95 -22.98
N ASP A 129 -9.07 -2.20 -23.42
CA ASP A 129 -9.39 -3.30 -24.33
C ASP A 129 -9.19 -2.96 -25.82
N GLY A 130 -8.67 -1.77 -26.12
CA GLY A 130 -8.47 -1.24 -27.46
C GLY A 130 -9.73 -0.68 -28.12
N MET A 131 -10.88 -0.71 -27.44
CA MET A 131 -12.17 -0.19 -27.94
C MET A 131 -12.71 0.96 -27.09
N HIS A 132 -12.62 0.86 -25.76
CA HIS A 132 -13.20 1.81 -24.81
C HIS A 132 -12.16 2.71 -24.14
N GLY A 133 -10.88 2.62 -24.56
CA GLY A 133 -9.79 3.24 -23.84
C GLY A 133 -9.63 2.65 -22.43
N ARG A 134 -8.87 3.34 -21.58
CA ARG A 134 -8.59 2.84 -20.23
C ARG A 134 -9.74 3.16 -19.27
N GLU A 135 -10.31 2.12 -18.70
CA GLU A 135 -11.49 2.18 -17.82
C GLU A 135 -11.29 1.37 -16.53
N LEU A 136 -12.29 1.39 -15.64
CA LEU A 136 -12.31 0.52 -14.45
C LEU A 136 -12.71 -0.91 -14.81
N TRP A 137 -11.88 -1.87 -14.40
CA TRP A 137 -12.11 -3.30 -14.57
C TRP A 137 -12.20 -4.02 -13.23
N VAL A 138 -12.91 -5.15 -13.23
CA VAL A 138 -13.01 -6.07 -12.11
C VAL A 138 -12.68 -7.49 -12.56
N SER A 139 -12.12 -8.29 -11.66
CA SER A 139 -11.89 -9.72 -11.84
C SER A 139 -12.27 -10.52 -10.59
N ASP A 140 -12.87 -11.68 -10.80
CA ASP A 140 -13.10 -12.74 -9.80
C ASP A 140 -12.06 -13.85 -9.90
N ASP A 141 -10.90 -13.56 -10.50
CA ASP A 141 -9.84 -14.49 -10.88
C ASP A 141 -10.09 -15.33 -12.15
N THR A 142 -11.28 -15.26 -12.76
CA THR A 142 -11.62 -16.05 -13.95
C THR A 142 -11.70 -15.20 -15.22
N PRO A 143 -11.49 -15.78 -16.42
CA PRO A 143 -11.69 -15.05 -17.67
C PRO A 143 -13.12 -14.52 -17.84
N ALA A 144 -14.12 -15.23 -17.31
CA ALA A 144 -15.53 -14.89 -17.44
C ALA A 144 -15.95 -13.75 -16.52
N GLY A 145 -15.45 -13.72 -15.27
CA GLY A 145 -15.69 -12.63 -14.34
C GLY A 145 -14.71 -11.45 -14.49
N THR A 146 -13.76 -11.53 -15.43
CA THR A 146 -12.86 -10.41 -15.75
C THR A 146 -13.47 -9.52 -16.84
N HIS A 147 -13.95 -8.33 -16.47
CA HIS A 147 -14.67 -7.43 -17.38
C HIS A 147 -14.58 -5.96 -16.94
N MET A 148 -14.76 -5.06 -17.91
CA MET A 148 -14.96 -3.63 -17.64
C MET A 148 -16.24 -3.46 -16.82
N VAL A 149 -16.15 -2.73 -15.71
CA VAL A 149 -17.28 -2.53 -14.80
C VAL A 149 -18.31 -1.61 -15.43
N LYS A 150 -17.84 -0.55 -16.08
CA LYS A 150 -18.65 0.49 -16.72
C LYS A 150 -17.80 1.28 -17.69
N ASP A 151 -18.35 1.57 -18.86
CA ASP A 151 -17.79 2.55 -19.80
C ASP A 151 -18.11 3.96 -19.29
N ILE A 152 -17.24 4.51 -18.43
CA ILE A 152 -17.49 5.81 -17.78
C ILE A 152 -17.32 6.94 -18.79
N LEU A 153 -16.31 6.87 -19.66
CA LEU A 153 -16.12 7.77 -20.79
C LEU A 153 -16.29 7.03 -22.12
N PRO A 154 -17.48 7.08 -22.73
CA PRO A 154 -17.72 6.41 -24.00
C PRO A 154 -16.78 6.86 -25.12
N GLY A 155 -16.09 5.90 -25.72
CA GLY A 155 -15.18 6.10 -26.85
C GLY A 155 -13.79 5.55 -26.58
N ALA A 156 -12.85 5.77 -27.50
CA ALA A 156 -11.51 5.18 -27.42
C ALA A 156 -10.54 5.91 -26.46
N GLU A 157 -10.98 6.99 -25.80
CA GLU A 157 -10.12 7.75 -24.88
C GLU A 157 -10.11 7.14 -23.46
N GLY A 158 -11.27 6.67 -22.97
CA GLY A 158 -11.43 6.13 -21.62
C GLY A 158 -11.32 7.17 -20.51
N ALA A 159 -11.95 6.92 -19.36
CA ALA A 159 -12.04 7.87 -18.25
C ALA A 159 -10.72 8.06 -17.49
N ILE A 160 -9.72 7.21 -17.77
CA ILE A 160 -8.41 7.20 -17.12
C ILE A 160 -7.33 7.54 -18.15
N SER A 161 -6.83 8.78 -18.11
CA SER A 161 -5.92 9.30 -19.14
C SER A 161 -4.55 8.60 -19.23
N SER A 162 -4.08 8.04 -18.11
CA SER A 162 -2.82 7.28 -18.06
C SER A 162 -2.81 6.30 -16.88
N PRO A 163 -1.98 5.23 -16.91
CA PRO A 163 -1.93 4.24 -15.84
C PRO A 163 -1.64 4.85 -14.46
N ASP A 164 -0.71 5.81 -14.39
CA ASP A 164 -0.30 6.49 -13.15
C ASP A 164 -1.27 7.58 -12.67
N SER A 165 -2.31 7.90 -13.46
CA SER A 165 -3.26 8.97 -13.13
C SER A 165 -4.37 8.57 -12.16
N ILE A 166 -4.49 7.28 -11.83
CA ILE A 166 -5.54 6.76 -10.95
C ILE A 166 -5.00 6.18 -9.64
N THR A 167 -5.65 6.53 -8.55
CA THR A 167 -5.46 5.94 -7.23
C THR A 167 -6.76 5.29 -6.78
N PHE A 168 -6.67 4.03 -6.36
CA PHE A 168 -7.78 3.31 -5.75
C PHE A 168 -7.66 3.30 -4.23
N LEU A 169 -8.79 3.55 -3.55
CA LEU A 169 -8.90 3.45 -2.10
C LEU A 169 -9.99 2.42 -1.74
N PRO A 170 -9.63 1.28 -1.13
CA PRO A 170 -10.60 0.28 -0.70
C PRO A 170 -11.25 0.73 0.61
N VAL A 171 -12.59 0.78 0.63
CA VAL A 171 -13.39 1.23 1.78
C VAL A 171 -14.67 0.42 1.86
N GLY A 172 -14.87 -0.32 2.95
CA GLY A 172 -16.15 -0.98 3.26
C GLY A 172 -16.71 -1.88 2.14
N GLY A 173 -15.86 -2.56 1.36
CA GLY A 173 -16.27 -3.42 0.24
C GLY A 173 -16.43 -2.70 -1.11
N PHE A 174 -16.15 -1.40 -1.17
CA PHE A 174 -16.11 -0.60 -2.38
C PHE A 174 -14.69 -0.16 -2.69
N VAL A 175 -14.42 0.13 -3.96
CA VAL A 175 -13.25 0.91 -4.37
C VAL A 175 -13.67 2.35 -4.65
N TYR A 176 -12.93 3.32 -4.11
CA TYR A 176 -13.08 4.74 -4.41
C TYR A 176 -11.96 5.20 -5.33
N PHE A 177 -12.30 6.06 -6.29
CA PHE A 177 -11.36 6.57 -7.30
C PHE A 177 -11.83 7.90 -7.87
N GLY A 178 -10.90 8.68 -8.40
CA GLY A 178 -11.24 9.89 -9.15
C GLY A 178 -10.99 9.70 -10.63
N VAL A 179 -11.98 10.07 -11.44
CA VAL A 179 -11.89 10.07 -12.91
C VAL A 179 -12.59 11.29 -13.47
N TYR A 180 -12.26 11.62 -14.71
CA TYR A 180 -12.94 12.66 -15.47
C TYR A 180 -14.17 12.08 -16.17
N ASP A 181 -15.30 12.77 -16.03
CA ASP A 181 -16.54 12.51 -16.75
C ASP A 181 -16.92 13.79 -17.52
N PRO A 182 -17.04 13.78 -18.87
CA PRO A 182 -17.38 14.96 -19.65
C PRO A 182 -18.71 15.62 -19.26
N ALA A 183 -19.65 14.86 -18.72
CA ALA A 183 -20.91 15.37 -18.25
C ALA A 183 -20.82 16.02 -16.87
N ARG A 184 -19.76 15.72 -16.08
CA ARG A 184 -19.67 16.06 -14.64
C ARG A 184 -18.33 16.68 -14.19
N GLY A 185 -17.35 16.81 -15.08
CA GLY A 185 -15.98 17.16 -14.72
C GLY A 185 -15.29 16.02 -13.97
N ALA A 186 -14.24 16.33 -13.20
CA ALA A 186 -13.68 15.32 -12.30
C ALA A 186 -14.63 15.05 -11.13
N ALA A 187 -14.75 13.78 -10.78
CA ALA A 187 -15.62 13.33 -9.73
C ALA A 187 -14.95 12.24 -8.90
N LEU A 188 -15.29 12.18 -7.62
CA LEU A 188 -15.05 11.04 -6.77
C LEU A 188 -16.14 10.01 -7.06
N TRP A 189 -15.74 8.84 -7.52
CA TRP A 189 -16.59 7.69 -7.78
C TRP A 189 -16.36 6.62 -6.72
N ARG A 190 -17.34 5.73 -6.60
CA ARG A 190 -17.16 4.44 -5.96
C ARG A 190 -17.71 3.33 -6.85
N SER A 191 -17.18 2.14 -6.68
CA SER A 191 -17.68 0.93 -7.33
C SER A 191 -17.67 -0.24 -6.36
N ASP A 192 -18.73 -1.03 -6.41
CA ASP A 192 -18.77 -2.38 -5.83
C ASP A 192 -18.49 -3.44 -6.91
N GLY A 193 -17.90 -3.10 -8.05
CA GLY A 193 -17.63 -4.05 -9.14
C GLY A 193 -18.83 -4.37 -10.01
N THR A 194 -20.00 -3.76 -9.78
CA THR A 194 -21.15 -3.83 -10.68
C THR A 194 -21.38 -2.50 -11.40
N GLU A 195 -21.99 -2.52 -12.57
CA GLU A 195 -22.32 -1.29 -13.30
C GLU A 195 -23.28 -0.39 -12.49
N GLU A 196 -24.28 -0.99 -11.82
CA GLU A 196 -25.28 -0.28 -11.01
C GLU A 196 -24.70 0.31 -9.72
N GLY A 197 -23.76 -0.39 -9.08
CA GLY A 197 -23.05 0.08 -7.91
C GLY A 197 -21.87 1.03 -8.22
N THR A 198 -21.59 1.26 -9.50
CA THR A 198 -20.58 2.22 -9.96
C THR A 198 -21.20 3.61 -10.16
N VAL A 199 -21.05 4.44 -9.12
CA VAL A 199 -21.77 5.71 -8.97
C VAL A 199 -20.86 6.84 -8.52
N VAL A 200 -21.21 8.06 -8.93
CA VAL A 200 -20.61 9.29 -8.42
C VAL A 200 -20.97 9.47 -6.95
N VAL A 201 -19.95 9.70 -6.13
CA VAL A 201 -20.07 10.06 -4.72
C VAL A 201 -20.09 11.57 -4.56
N LYS A 202 -19.21 12.26 -5.29
CA LYS A 202 -19.09 13.71 -5.27
C LYS A 202 -18.60 14.19 -6.64
N ASP A 203 -19.28 15.15 -7.23
CA ASP A 203 -18.80 15.86 -8.42
C ASP A 203 -18.40 17.30 -8.08
N TYR A 204 -17.65 17.90 -9.00
CA TYR A 204 -17.14 19.26 -8.92
C TYR A 204 -17.45 20.05 -10.19
N TYR A 205 -18.66 19.84 -10.72
CA TYR A 205 -19.08 20.40 -12.00
C TYR A 205 -18.99 21.93 -12.04
N GLY A 206 -18.46 22.48 -13.13
CA GLY A 206 -18.48 23.92 -13.42
C GLY A 206 -17.30 24.75 -12.87
N LEU A 207 -16.28 24.14 -12.25
CA LEU A 207 -14.99 24.81 -12.00
C LEU A 207 -14.07 24.55 -13.23
N HIS A 208 -13.00 25.32 -13.47
CA HIS A 208 -12.28 25.31 -14.76
C HIS A 208 -10.86 24.70 -14.75
N ASN A 209 -10.36 24.40 -15.96
CA ASN A 209 -8.98 24.23 -16.47
C ASN A 209 -8.01 23.15 -15.94
N SER A 210 -8.08 22.65 -14.70
CA SER A 210 -7.22 21.54 -14.26
C SER A 210 -7.92 20.79 -13.14
N PHE A 211 -8.12 19.48 -13.31
CA PHE A 211 -8.95 18.69 -12.42
C PHE A 211 -8.43 17.28 -12.20
N SER A 212 -8.07 16.99 -10.95
CA SER A 212 -7.97 15.62 -10.46
C SER A 212 -8.70 15.51 -9.13
N VAL A 213 -9.22 14.32 -8.85
CA VAL A 213 -9.70 13.91 -7.53
C VAL A 213 -8.87 12.68 -7.17
N THR A 214 -8.22 12.68 -6.01
CA THR A 214 -7.33 11.59 -5.61
C THR A 214 -7.70 11.14 -4.20
N PRO A 215 -8.32 9.95 -4.06
CA PRO A 215 -8.52 9.35 -2.74
C PRO A 215 -7.20 9.15 -2.00
N GLY A 216 -7.19 9.44 -0.70
CA GLY A 216 -6.00 9.35 0.15
C GLY A 216 -6.10 8.23 1.18
N THR A 217 -7.06 8.29 2.10
CA THR A 217 -7.20 7.31 3.19
C THR A 217 -8.62 7.27 3.77
N GLU A 218 -9.01 6.14 4.36
CA GLU A 218 -10.20 6.02 5.21
C GLU A 218 -9.83 6.32 6.67
N GLY A 219 -10.66 7.11 7.34
CA GLY A 219 -10.52 7.39 8.76
C GLY A 219 -11.21 6.36 9.66
N PRO A 220 -10.84 6.28 10.95
CA PRO A 220 -11.46 5.34 11.90
C PRO A 220 -12.98 5.48 12.05
N ASP A 221 -13.53 6.63 11.67
CA ASP A 221 -14.96 6.93 11.70
C ASP A 221 -15.69 6.61 10.38
N GLY A 222 -15.00 6.00 9.40
CA GLY A 222 -15.53 5.70 8.07
C GLY A 222 -15.55 6.90 7.12
N SER A 223 -14.93 8.02 7.49
CA SER A 223 -14.77 9.17 6.59
C SER A 223 -13.67 8.91 5.56
N ILE A 224 -13.81 9.51 4.39
CA ILE A 224 -12.83 9.41 3.31
C ILE A 224 -12.08 10.72 3.20
N TYR A 225 -10.75 10.66 3.24
CA TYR A 225 -9.86 11.79 3.02
C TYR A 225 -9.31 11.71 1.61
N TYR A 226 -9.46 12.79 0.85
CA TYR A 226 -9.11 12.83 -0.57
C TYR A 226 -8.68 14.24 -0.94
N SER A 227 -7.88 14.37 -1.99
CA SER A 227 -7.47 15.67 -2.51
C SER A 227 -8.15 16.00 -3.83
N THR A 228 -8.30 17.28 -4.11
CA THR A 228 -8.70 17.78 -5.43
C THR A 228 -7.68 18.78 -5.93
N ASN A 229 -7.25 18.71 -7.17
CA ASN A 229 -6.51 19.80 -7.83
C ASN A 229 -7.50 20.59 -8.70
N ILE A 230 -7.80 21.83 -8.35
CA ILE A 230 -8.73 22.71 -9.08
C ILE A 230 -8.06 24.06 -9.27
N ASP A 231 -7.92 24.53 -10.51
CA ASP A 231 -7.24 25.79 -10.85
C ASP A 231 -5.84 25.90 -10.20
N TYR A 232 -5.08 24.81 -10.19
CA TYR A 232 -3.75 24.69 -9.56
C TYR A 232 -3.74 24.88 -8.03
N ILE A 233 -4.88 24.65 -7.39
CA ILE A 233 -4.99 24.58 -5.93
C ILE A 233 -5.34 23.15 -5.55
N VAL A 234 -4.42 22.49 -4.85
CA VAL A 234 -4.66 21.18 -4.27
C VAL A 234 -5.27 21.34 -2.88
N THR A 235 -6.50 20.88 -2.70
CA THR A 235 -7.23 20.94 -1.41
C THR A 235 -7.42 19.55 -0.86
N LEU A 236 -7.08 19.33 0.42
CA LEU A 236 -7.40 18.12 1.17
C LEU A 236 -8.80 18.25 1.76
N TRP A 237 -9.65 17.28 1.48
CA TRP A 237 -11.03 17.21 1.92
C TRP A 237 -11.24 16.00 2.83
N ARG A 238 -12.20 16.12 3.74
CA ARG A 238 -12.86 14.99 4.41
C ARG A 238 -14.29 14.87 3.90
N LEU A 239 -14.67 13.69 3.47
CA LEU A 239 -16.04 13.26 3.20
C LEU A 239 -16.50 12.38 4.37
N GLY A 240 -17.42 12.88 5.19
CA GLY A 240 -18.04 12.09 6.26
C GLY A 240 -18.92 10.97 5.71
N PRO A 241 -19.20 9.92 6.51
CA PRO A 241 -20.05 8.81 6.11
C PRO A 241 -21.50 9.24 5.79
N GLY A 242 -21.92 10.41 6.29
CA GLY A 242 -23.21 11.03 5.97
C GLY A 242 -23.23 11.83 4.66
N GLY A 243 -22.10 11.94 3.96
CA GLY A 243 -21.97 12.68 2.70
C GLY A 243 -21.56 14.16 2.86
N ASP A 244 -21.33 14.63 4.09
CA ASP A 244 -20.83 15.98 4.35
C ASP A 244 -19.37 16.12 3.91
N THR A 245 -19.02 17.22 3.26
CA THR A 245 -17.65 17.50 2.80
C THR A 245 -17.07 18.72 3.48
N VAL A 246 -15.86 18.60 4.03
CA VAL A 246 -15.15 19.66 4.75
C VAL A 246 -13.75 19.82 4.13
N ALA A 247 -13.40 21.04 3.70
CA ALA A 247 -12.03 21.37 3.31
C ALA A 247 -11.16 21.50 4.56
N LEU A 248 -10.02 20.81 4.59
CA LEU A 248 -9.14 20.74 5.75
C LEU A 248 -7.86 21.54 5.57
N ASP A 249 -7.25 21.43 4.40
CA ASP A 249 -5.96 22.01 4.08
C ASP A 249 -5.90 22.33 2.58
N SER A 250 -5.05 23.27 2.19
CA SER A 250 -4.85 23.63 0.80
C SER A 250 -3.42 24.04 0.53
N VAL A 251 -2.91 23.66 -0.63
CA VAL A 251 -1.63 24.09 -1.18
C VAL A 251 -1.85 24.51 -2.63
N GLY A 252 -0.95 25.31 -3.20
CA GLY A 252 -0.98 25.64 -4.64
C GLY A 252 -0.66 24.41 -5.51
N ASN A 253 0.34 24.51 -6.38
CA ASN A 253 0.85 23.41 -7.22
C ASN A 253 1.61 22.34 -6.41
N GLY A 254 0.98 21.82 -5.35
CA GLY A 254 1.56 20.89 -4.39
C GLY A 254 0.88 19.53 -4.37
N SER A 255 1.10 18.77 -3.31
CA SER A 255 0.42 17.50 -3.09
C SER A 255 0.31 17.17 -1.60
N PHE A 256 -0.55 16.20 -1.30
CA PHE A 256 -0.67 15.60 0.03
C PHE A 256 -0.35 14.11 -0.07
N TYR A 257 0.51 13.60 0.79
CA TYR A 257 0.88 12.18 0.81
C TYR A 257 1.30 11.72 2.21
N GLY A 258 1.64 10.43 2.35
CA GLY A 258 2.12 9.87 3.62
C GLY A 258 1.04 9.80 4.70
N PHE A 259 -0.23 9.73 4.32
CA PHE A 259 -1.37 9.64 5.23
C PHE A 259 -1.21 8.50 6.24
N THR A 260 -0.99 8.83 7.51
CA THR A 260 -0.72 7.87 8.59
C THR A 260 -1.52 8.21 9.84
N TRP A 261 -2.34 7.26 10.30
CA TRP A 261 -3.21 7.45 11.45
C TRP A 261 -2.53 7.21 12.80
N LEU A 262 -2.79 8.10 13.77
CA LEU A 262 -2.45 7.99 15.19
C LEU A 262 -3.72 8.06 16.03
N GLY A 263 -4.44 6.93 16.13
CA GLY A 263 -5.80 6.96 16.65
C GLY A 263 -6.66 7.80 15.71
N ASP A 264 -7.32 8.83 16.23
CA ASP A 264 -8.18 9.73 15.46
C ASP A 264 -7.43 10.91 14.81
N VAL A 265 -6.10 10.98 14.97
CA VAL A 265 -5.26 12.01 14.34
C VAL A 265 -4.67 11.48 13.04
N LEU A 266 -4.97 12.12 11.92
CA LEU A 266 -4.28 11.88 10.66
C LEU A 266 -3.02 12.76 10.60
N VAL A 267 -1.86 12.13 10.44
CA VAL A 267 -0.59 12.80 10.10
C VAL A 267 -0.34 12.64 8.61
N TYR A 268 0.10 13.70 7.94
CA TYR A 268 0.37 13.69 6.51
C TYR A 268 1.45 14.71 6.15
N VAL A 269 1.98 14.58 4.94
CA VAL A 269 2.94 15.52 4.36
C VAL A 269 2.18 16.41 3.38
N ARG A 270 2.33 17.72 3.55
CA ARG A 270 1.92 18.74 2.58
C ARG A 270 3.15 19.24 1.84
N GLN A 271 3.23 18.92 0.56
CA GLN A 271 4.32 19.32 -0.33
C GLN A 271 3.90 20.54 -1.15
N TYR A 272 4.77 21.53 -1.26
CA TYR A 272 4.59 22.67 -2.16
C TYR A 272 5.19 22.39 -3.54
N ASP A 273 4.99 23.31 -4.49
CA ASP A 273 5.68 23.27 -5.78
C ASP A 273 7.18 23.50 -5.55
N GLY A 274 7.98 22.43 -5.52
CA GLY A 274 9.41 22.45 -5.17
C GLY A 274 9.75 21.53 -3.98
N PRO A 275 10.94 21.66 -3.38
CA PRO A 275 11.41 20.77 -2.31
C PRO A 275 10.71 21.01 -0.96
N GLU A 276 9.94 22.10 -0.83
CA GLU A 276 9.35 22.52 0.44
C GLU A 276 8.25 21.57 0.90
N ALA A 277 8.38 21.06 2.12
CA ALA A 277 7.42 20.14 2.71
C ALA A 277 7.15 20.45 4.17
N VAL A 278 5.89 20.31 4.56
CA VAL A 278 5.44 20.47 5.94
C VAL A 278 4.83 19.15 6.38
N LEU A 279 5.21 18.68 7.57
CA LEU A 279 4.47 17.65 8.25
C LEU A 279 3.30 18.32 8.96
N ALA A 280 2.09 17.90 8.63
CA ALA A 280 0.85 18.45 9.16
C ALA A 280 0.00 17.36 9.80
N ARG A 281 -1.07 17.78 10.48
CA ARG A 281 -2.05 16.87 11.05
C ARG A 281 -3.45 17.42 11.02
N THR A 282 -4.45 16.54 11.19
CA THR A 282 -5.86 16.89 11.34
C THR A 282 -6.62 15.86 12.20
N GLU A 283 -7.66 16.29 12.93
CA GLU A 283 -8.69 15.39 13.51
C GLU A 283 -10.00 15.47 12.68
N GLY A 284 -9.93 15.94 11.44
CA GLY A 284 -11.09 15.99 10.52
C GLY A 284 -11.87 17.29 10.50
N THR A 285 -11.37 18.36 11.13
CA THR A 285 -11.94 19.72 11.05
C THR A 285 -10.86 20.77 10.80
N PRO A 286 -11.17 21.93 10.16
CA PRO A 286 -10.21 23.00 9.92
C PRO A 286 -9.51 23.48 11.20
N GLU A 287 -10.23 23.57 12.32
CA GLU A 287 -9.71 24.04 13.61
C GLU A 287 -8.69 23.06 14.21
N THR A 288 -8.80 21.79 13.85
CA THR A 288 -7.88 20.73 14.27
C THR A 288 -6.79 20.44 13.24
N THR A 289 -6.79 21.16 12.12
CA THR A 289 -5.78 21.04 11.07
C THR A 289 -4.68 22.06 11.28
N TYR A 290 -3.45 21.60 11.52
CA TYR A 290 -2.31 22.49 11.69
C TYR A 290 -0.96 21.80 11.48
N ASP A 291 0.04 22.64 11.20
CA ASP A 291 1.41 22.22 10.94
C ASP A 291 2.10 21.71 12.22
N LEU A 292 2.73 20.55 12.11
CA LEU A 292 3.59 19.97 13.14
C LEU A 292 5.01 20.50 13.03
N TYR A 293 5.57 20.52 11.82
CA TYR A 293 6.94 20.93 11.55
C TYR A 293 7.11 21.32 10.08
N ASP A 294 7.84 22.40 9.82
CA ASP A 294 8.19 22.88 8.48
C ASP A 294 9.63 22.46 8.18
N PHE A 295 9.84 21.66 7.13
CA PHE A 295 11.16 21.16 6.72
C PHE A 295 11.85 22.10 5.70
N GLY A 296 11.35 23.33 5.53
CA GLY A 296 12.08 24.45 4.94
C GLY A 296 11.86 24.66 3.43
N ARG A 297 12.24 25.87 2.99
CA ARG A 297 12.02 26.45 1.63
C ARG A 297 13.26 26.55 0.74
N LEU A 298 14.45 26.38 1.30
CA LEU A 298 15.67 26.91 0.67
C LEU A 298 16.70 25.82 0.37
N SER A 299 16.86 25.53 -0.93
CA SER A 299 17.85 24.66 -1.56
C SER A 299 17.41 23.20 -1.74
N GLY A 300 17.58 22.70 -2.97
CA GLY A 300 17.20 21.36 -3.42
C GLY A 300 18.05 20.23 -2.83
N VAL A 301 18.25 20.25 -1.51
CA VAL A 301 19.07 19.30 -0.74
C VAL A 301 18.34 18.75 0.49
N ALA A 302 17.34 19.46 1.04
CA ALA A 302 16.51 18.92 2.12
C ALA A 302 15.56 17.85 1.57
N GLU A 303 15.67 16.61 2.06
CA GLU A 303 14.71 15.56 1.71
C GLU A 303 13.42 15.74 2.51
N SER A 304 12.30 15.90 1.80
CA SER A 304 10.96 15.97 2.37
C SER A 304 10.65 14.71 3.20
N PRO A 305 9.78 14.80 4.23
CA PRO A 305 9.39 13.65 5.03
C PRO A 305 8.90 12.48 4.17
N ARG A 306 9.49 11.30 4.37
CA ARG A 306 9.20 10.07 3.59
C ARG A 306 9.05 8.87 4.49
N ASP A 307 8.37 7.85 3.97
CA ASP A 307 8.18 6.56 4.64
C ASP A 307 7.55 6.70 6.04
N LEU A 308 6.49 7.50 6.14
CA LEU A 308 5.75 7.69 7.39
C LEU A 308 5.21 6.33 7.87
N THR A 309 5.85 5.84 8.94
CA THR A 309 5.64 4.48 9.45
C THR A 309 5.23 4.55 10.90
N ARG A 310 4.07 3.96 11.21
CA ARG A 310 3.54 3.93 12.57
C ARG A 310 4.24 2.85 13.40
N LEU A 311 4.84 3.22 14.52
CA LEU A 311 5.32 2.30 15.55
C LEU A 311 4.75 2.73 16.92
N GLY A 312 3.85 1.90 17.47
CA GLY A 312 3.15 2.21 18.71
C GLY A 312 2.33 3.50 18.61
N GLY A 313 2.52 4.42 19.55
CA GLY A 313 1.81 5.71 19.60
C GLY A 313 2.47 6.85 18.80
N LYS A 314 3.32 6.53 17.83
CA LYS A 314 4.12 7.52 17.08
C LYS A 314 4.26 7.15 15.61
N VAL A 315 4.53 8.15 14.78
CA VAL A 315 4.94 7.99 13.37
C VAL A 315 6.42 8.33 13.27
N TYR A 316 7.16 7.50 12.55
CA TYR A 316 8.58 7.64 12.27
C TYR A 316 8.79 7.79 10.76
N PHE A 317 9.78 8.58 10.35
CA PHE A 317 9.99 8.94 8.96
C PHE A 317 11.43 9.43 8.74
N GLY A 318 11.93 9.34 7.51
CA GLY A 318 13.14 10.03 7.10
C GLY A 318 12.83 11.49 6.72
N ALA A 319 13.62 12.46 7.18
CA ALA A 319 13.48 13.87 6.79
C ALA A 319 14.76 14.67 7.04
N GLY A 320 15.06 15.65 6.19
CA GLY A 320 16.15 16.61 6.37
C GLY A 320 15.63 17.97 6.83
N ASP A 321 16.41 18.68 7.66
CA ASP A 321 16.00 19.98 8.19
C ASP A 321 17.07 21.06 7.96
N LEU A 322 16.59 22.24 7.60
CA LEU A 322 17.33 23.48 7.49
C LEU A 322 16.86 24.42 8.58
N PRO A 323 17.56 24.54 9.72
CA PRO A 323 17.26 25.61 10.65
C PRO A 323 17.47 26.97 9.94
N THR A 324 16.64 27.94 10.31
CA THR A 324 16.65 29.30 9.78
C THR A 324 18.07 29.90 9.80
N GLY A 325 18.71 30.03 8.64
CA GLY A 325 20.10 30.50 8.56
C GLY A 325 20.80 30.28 7.21
N GLY A 326 20.31 29.34 6.38
CA GLY A 326 20.78 29.15 5.00
C GLY A 326 21.96 28.19 4.81
N GLU A 327 22.46 27.57 5.87
CA GLU A 327 23.41 26.46 5.81
C GLU A 327 22.72 25.19 6.32
N LEU A 328 22.90 24.05 5.63
CA LEU A 328 22.45 22.74 6.13
C LEU A 328 23.18 22.45 7.43
N GLU A 329 22.48 22.48 8.56
CA GLU A 329 23.05 21.94 9.79
C GLU A 329 22.96 20.41 9.82
N ARG A 330 21.93 19.83 9.16
CA ARG A 330 21.61 18.40 9.20
C ARG A 330 21.01 17.90 7.87
N GLY A 331 21.55 16.82 7.33
CA GLY A 331 20.94 16.11 6.20
C GLY A 331 19.68 15.33 6.62
N ALA A 332 19.22 14.43 5.77
CA ALA A 332 18.04 13.63 6.06
C ALA A 332 18.36 12.51 7.05
N GLU A 333 17.60 12.50 8.15
CA GLU A 333 17.85 11.67 9.31
C GLU A 333 16.56 11.02 9.81
N LEU A 334 16.65 10.20 10.87
CA LEU A 334 15.46 9.53 11.42
C LEU A 334 14.69 10.50 12.34
N TRP A 335 13.44 10.77 12.00
CA TRP A 335 12.52 11.64 12.75
C TRP A 335 11.32 10.88 13.31
N ARG A 336 10.60 11.54 14.23
CA ARG A 336 9.33 11.04 14.75
C ARG A 336 8.35 12.16 15.09
N THR A 337 7.08 11.81 15.18
CA THR A 337 6.02 12.61 15.79
C THR A 337 5.04 11.75 16.60
N ASN A 338 4.42 12.33 17.62
CA ASN A 338 3.24 11.78 18.30
C ASN A 338 1.94 12.52 17.91
N GLY A 339 1.96 13.31 16.83
CA GLY A 339 0.82 14.14 16.41
C GLY A 339 0.77 15.53 17.08
N THR A 340 1.80 15.94 17.81
CA THR A 340 1.89 17.28 18.43
C THR A 340 3.18 17.99 18.03
N ARG A 341 3.19 19.32 17.99
CA ARG A 341 4.40 20.12 17.72
C ARG A 341 5.54 19.76 18.69
N ALA A 342 5.23 19.70 19.99
CA ALA A 342 6.22 19.40 21.02
C ALA A 342 6.77 17.95 20.97
N GLY A 343 5.99 17.01 20.43
CA GLY A 343 6.42 15.62 20.26
C GLY A 343 6.99 15.32 18.88
N THR A 344 7.15 16.32 18.02
CA THR A 344 7.78 16.20 16.69
C THR A 344 9.26 16.57 16.81
N GLY A 345 10.14 15.69 16.35
CA GLY A 345 11.57 15.93 16.42
C GLY A 345 12.40 14.73 15.97
N MET A 346 13.69 14.99 15.75
CA MET A 346 14.67 14.00 15.36
C MET A 346 14.84 12.91 16.44
N VAL A 347 14.92 11.66 16.00
CA VAL A 347 15.25 10.49 16.84
C VAL A 347 16.75 10.39 17.02
N LYS A 348 17.49 10.43 15.91
CA LYS A 348 18.94 10.36 15.88
C LYS A 348 19.47 11.04 14.64
N ASP A 349 20.53 11.81 14.83
CA ASP A 349 21.44 12.26 13.78
C ASP A 349 22.44 11.13 13.54
N ILE A 350 22.19 10.30 12.52
CA ILE A 350 22.99 9.11 12.21
C ILE A 350 24.31 9.53 11.59
N VAL A 351 24.29 10.49 10.64
CA VAL A 351 25.49 11.12 10.07
C VAL A 351 25.59 12.56 10.57
N PRO A 352 26.39 12.82 11.63
CA PRO A 352 26.46 14.16 12.21
C PRO A 352 26.92 15.23 11.24
N GLY A 353 26.14 16.31 11.12
CA GLY A 353 26.44 17.47 10.28
C GLY A 353 25.57 17.53 9.03
N PRO A 354 25.97 18.26 7.97
CA PRO A 354 25.13 18.54 6.80
C PRO A 354 24.85 17.31 5.91
N GLU A 355 25.59 16.23 6.12
CA GLU A 355 25.43 14.98 5.36
C GLU A 355 24.17 14.24 5.81
N SER A 356 23.68 13.35 4.96
CA SER A 356 22.39 12.69 5.09
C SER A 356 22.58 11.19 5.25
N SER A 357 22.00 10.58 6.28
CA SER A 357 21.85 9.12 6.34
C SER A 357 20.74 8.58 5.42
N SER A 358 19.87 9.46 4.91
CA SER A 358 18.70 9.17 4.06
C SER A 358 17.94 7.88 4.47
N PRO A 359 17.34 7.82 5.68
CA PRO A 359 16.59 6.64 6.09
C PRO A 359 15.45 6.32 5.12
N ARG A 360 15.41 5.08 4.60
CA ARG A 360 14.42 4.62 3.62
C ARG A 360 13.91 3.23 3.91
N TYR A 361 12.74 2.92 3.34
CA TYR A 361 12.07 1.62 3.42
C TYR A 361 11.77 1.21 4.87
N LEU A 362 11.27 2.15 5.67
CA LEU A 362 10.95 1.90 7.08
C LEU A 362 9.89 0.81 7.20
N GLN A 363 10.19 -0.23 7.97
CA GLN A 363 9.28 -1.33 8.28
C GLN A 363 9.27 -1.65 9.77
N VAL A 364 8.12 -2.05 10.29
CA VAL A 364 8.01 -2.50 11.69
C VAL A 364 8.07 -4.01 11.75
N LEU A 365 9.03 -4.55 12.50
CA LEU A 365 9.16 -5.97 12.80
C LEU A 365 9.41 -6.18 14.29
N GLY A 366 8.59 -7.02 14.94
CA GLY A 366 8.77 -7.36 16.36
C GLY A 366 8.83 -6.15 17.28
N GLY A 367 8.08 -5.08 16.98
CA GLY A 367 8.06 -3.83 17.76
C GLY A 367 9.29 -2.94 17.59
N ARG A 368 10.12 -3.16 16.57
CA ARG A 368 11.26 -2.32 16.19
C ARG A 368 11.10 -1.82 14.76
N LEU A 369 11.71 -0.69 14.44
CA LEU A 369 11.83 -0.19 13.07
C LEU A 369 13.10 -0.73 12.43
N PHE A 370 12.98 -1.27 11.24
CA PHE A 370 14.08 -1.63 10.34
C PHE A 370 14.04 -0.72 9.12
N PHE A 371 15.20 -0.30 8.64
CA PHE A 371 15.33 0.63 7.52
C PHE A 371 16.74 0.60 6.95
N ALA A 372 16.90 1.10 5.73
CA ALA A 372 18.20 1.33 5.13
C ALA A 372 18.69 2.75 5.45
N ALA A 373 19.93 2.90 5.89
CA ALA A 373 20.54 4.21 6.14
C ALA A 373 22.06 4.16 5.97
N GLU A 374 22.64 5.31 5.65
CA GLU A 374 24.07 5.52 5.45
C GLU A 374 24.78 5.94 6.74
N ASP A 375 25.99 5.42 6.93
CA ASP A 375 26.92 5.81 7.99
C ASP A 375 28.35 5.85 7.43
N ALA A 376 29.13 6.86 7.82
CA ALA A 376 30.47 7.07 7.25
C ALA A 376 31.45 5.90 7.47
N GLY A 377 31.21 5.04 8.48
CA GLY A 377 32.05 3.89 8.79
C GLY A 377 31.63 2.59 8.10
N ALA A 378 30.37 2.49 7.68
CA ALA A 378 29.74 1.25 7.17
C ALA A 378 29.06 1.41 5.80
N GLY A 379 28.97 2.63 5.27
CA GLY A 379 28.13 2.97 4.12
C GLY A 379 26.64 2.73 4.37
N ARG A 380 25.86 2.52 3.29
CA ARG A 380 24.42 2.28 3.35
C ARG A 380 24.11 0.82 3.63
N GLU A 381 23.58 0.57 4.83
CA GLU A 381 23.39 -0.77 5.39
C GLU A 381 22.01 -0.92 6.07
N LEU A 382 21.77 -2.09 6.69
CA LEU A 382 20.54 -2.36 7.43
C LEU A 382 20.63 -1.84 8.87
N TRP A 383 19.69 -0.96 9.25
CA TRP A 383 19.60 -0.33 10.56
C TRP A 383 18.37 -0.78 11.34
N VAL A 384 18.44 -0.63 12.68
CA VAL A 384 17.32 -0.89 13.58
C VAL A 384 17.14 0.27 14.57
N SER A 385 15.88 0.53 14.96
CA SER A 385 15.52 1.48 16.02
C SER A 385 14.41 0.93 16.92
N ASP A 386 14.54 1.14 18.22
CA ASP A 386 13.44 1.00 19.20
C ASP A 386 12.63 2.30 19.37
N GLY A 387 12.91 3.29 18.51
CA GLY A 387 12.31 4.62 18.56
C GLY A 387 13.03 5.62 19.45
N THR A 388 14.20 5.26 20.02
CA THR A 388 15.08 6.14 20.79
C THR A 388 16.42 6.36 20.09
N ALA A 389 17.12 7.46 20.41
CA ALA A 389 18.45 7.73 19.88
C ALA A 389 19.44 6.59 20.19
N LYS A 390 19.42 6.06 21.42
CA LYS A 390 20.33 4.99 21.88
C LYS A 390 20.04 3.65 21.20
N GLY A 391 18.76 3.33 20.97
CA GLY A 391 18.36 2.10 20.29
C GLY A 391 18.46 2.18 18.77
N THR A 392 18.73 3.36 18.20
CA THR A 392 18.95 3.57 16.76
C THR A 392 20.41 3.29 16.41
N ARG A 393 20.68 2.18 15.73
CA ARG A 393 22.03 1.68 15.45
C ARG A 393 22.06 0.77 14.23
N LEU A 394 23.26 0.61 13.66
CA LEU A 394 23.53 -0.41 12.67
C LEU A 394 23.06 -1.77 13.20
N PHE A 395 22.22 -2.44 12.41
CA PHE A 395 21.72 -3.77 12.76
C PHE A 395 22.66 -4.83 12.22
N LYS A 396 23.02 -4.74 10.94
CA LYS A 396 24.00 -5.60 10.29
C LYS A 396 24.75 -4.81 9.23
N ASP A 397 26.07 -4.93 9.28
CA ASP A 397 26.99 -4.57 8.21
C ASP A 397 27.00 -5.74 7.21
N ILE A 398 26.22 -5.62 6.14
CA ILE A 398 26.05 -6.69 5.15
C ILE A 398 27.24 -6.71 4.18
N GLU A 399 27.74 -5.55 3.77
CA GLU A 399 28.98 -5.40 3.01
C GLU A 399 30.10 -4.84 3.90
N PRO A 400 30.94 -5.69 4.52
CA PRO A 400 31.83 -5.27 5.59
C PRO A 400 32.81 -4.14 5.20
N GLY A 401 32.92 -3.14 6.07
CA GLY A 401 33.83 -2.01 5.89
C GLY A 401 33.10 -0.79 5.36
N THR A 402 33.76 0.05 4.56
CA THR A 402 33.16 1.29 4.03
C THR A 402 32.35 1.06 2.75
N GLY A 403 32.05 -0.20 2.41
CA GLY A 403 31.22 -0.57 1.26
C GLY A 403 29.76 -0.19 1.51
N SER A 404 28.85 -0.54 0.61
CA SER A 404 27.42 -0.34 0.85
C SER A 404 26.65 -1.49 0.22
N SER A 405 25.86 -2.18 1.03
CA SER A 405 24.93 -3.19 0.55
C SER A 405 23.63 -2.60 0.01
N SER A 406 23.37 -1.31 0.28
CA SER A 406 22.20 -0.58 -0.20
C SER A 406 20.89 -1.38 -0.09
N PRO A 407 20.40 -1.70 1.13
CA PRO A 407 19.18 -2.48 1.27
C PRO A 407 17.95 -1.76 0.68
N GLN A 408 17.09 -2.49 -0.04
CA GLN A 408 15.89 -1.97 -0.70
C GLN A 408 14.69 -2.92 -0.53
N ASP A 409 13.49 -2.40 -0.82
CA ASP A 409 12.23 -3.15 -0.85
C ASP A 409 11.96 -3.98 0.41
N LEU A 410 12.20 -3.37 1.57
CA LEU A 410 11.93 -4.03 2.85
C LEU A 410 10.43 -4.36 2.96
N LEU A 411 10.12 -5.63 3.22
CA LEU A 411 8.80 -6.16 3.53
C LEU A 411 8.87 -6.89 4.87
N ALA A 412 8.22 -6.33 5.89
CA ALA A 412 7.96 -7.08 7.12
C ALA A 412 6.69 -7.93 6.97
N THR A 413 6.79 -9.21 7.28
CA THR A 413 5.68 -10.16 7.32
C THR A 413 5.73 -10.89 8.64
N GLU A 414 4.63 -10.96 9.41
CA GLU A 414 4.59 -11.73 10.67
C GLU A 414 5.86 -11.49 11.54
N ASP A 415 6.78 -12.47 11.61
CA ASP A 415 8.04 -12.41 12.36
C ASP A 415 9.32 -12.37 11.48
N TRP A 416 9.19 -12.09 10.18
CA TRP A 416 10.30 -12.03 9.22
C TRP A 416 10.37 -10.71 8.44
N LEU A 417 11.58 -10.34 8.03
CA LEU A 417 11.86 -9.26 7.09
C LEU A 417 12.46 -9.85 5.80
N PHE A 418 11.89 -9.50 4.66
CA PHE A 418 12.43 -9.75 3.32
C PHE A 418 12.92 -8.44 2.74
N PHE A 419 14.04 -8.45 2.04
CA PHE A 419 14.62 -7.27 1.39
C PHE A 419 15.66 -7.70 0.35
N THR A 420 16.13 -6.76 -0.47
CA THR A 420 17.33 -6.99 -1.28
C THR A 420 18.51 -6.20 -0.80
N ALA A 421 19.71 -6.76 -0.96
CA ALA A 421 20.96 -6.09 -0.66
C ALA A 421 22.09 -6.63 -1.54
N GLU A 422 23.08 -5.78 -1.79
CA GLU A 422 24.25 -6.03 -2.62
C GLU A 422 25.43 -6.53 -1.78
N THR A 423 26.16 -7.52 -2.28
CA THR A 423 27.49 -7.86 -1.74
C THR A 423 28.53 -8.03 -2.84
N THR A 424 29.79 -7.78 -2.50
CA THR A 424 30.91 -8.00 -3.40
C THR A 424 30.97 -9.47 -3.84
N GLY A 425 30.73 -9.71 -5.13
CA GLY A 425 30.82 -11.03 -5.76
C GLY A 425 29.47 -11.69 -6.07
N HIS A 426 28.38 -11.25 -5.43
CA HIS A 426 27.02 -11.75 -5.66
C HIS A 426 26.08 -10.68 -6.26
N GLY A 427 26.42 -9.39 -6.14
CA GLY A 427 25.48 -8.35 -6.52
C GLY A 427 24.25 -8.32 -5.60
N ARG A 428 23.13 -7.76 -6.08
CA ARG A 428 21.84 -7.55 -5.44
C ARG A 428 21.04 -8.84 -5.42
N GLU A 429 20.93 -9.42 -4.24
CA GLU A 429 20.25 -10.68 -4.02
C GLU A 429 19.15 -10.54 -2.98
N VAL A 430 18.32 -11.58 -2.82
CA VAL A 430 17.27 -11.63 -1.80
C VAL A 430 17.87 -12.00 -0.44
N TRP A 431 17.49 -11.25 0.59
CA TRP A 431 17.87 -11.48 1.98
C TRP A 431 16.63 -11.66 2.86
N VAL A 432 16.80 -12.47 3.91
CA VAL A 432 15.78 -12.68 4.94
C VAL A 432 16.36 -12.39 6.32
N SER A 433 15.51 -11.97 7.26
CA SER A 433 15.87 -11.80 8.68
C SER A 433 14.73 -12.24 9.58
N ASP A 434 15.05 -13.05 10.60
CA ASP A 434 14.18 -13.34 11.75
C ASP A 434 14.19 -12.22 12.81
N GLY A 435 14.78 -11.06 12.48
CA GLY A 435 14.99 -9.94 13.40
C GLY A 435 16.23 -10.07 14.30
N THR A 436 17.06 -11.10 14.11
CA THR A 436 18.37 -11.27 14.73
C THR A 436 19.51 -11.13 13.72
N VAL A 437 20.69 -10.69 14.15
CA VAL A 437 21.86 -10.54 13.26
C VAL A 437 22.30 -11.90 12.66
N ALA A 438 22.17 -12.97 13.45
CA ALA A 438 22.54 -14.32 13.05
C ALA A 438 21.56 -14.93 12.05
N GLY A 439 20.25 -14.70 12.24
CA GLY A 439 19.21 -15.13 11.30
C GLY A 439 18.99 -14.18 10.12
N THR A 440 19.85 -13.17 9.96
CA THR A 440 19.86 -12.30 8.77
C THR A 440 20.81 -12.88 7.73
N VAL A 441 20.29 -13.49 6.67
CA VAL A 441 21.09 -14.25 5.71
C VAL A 441 20.61 -13.99 4.27
N GLN A 442 21.53 -14.09 3.33
CA GLN A 442 21.20 -14.14 1.91
C GLN A 442 20.49 -15.48 1.63
N LEU A 443 19.51 -15.45 0.74
CA LEU A 443 18.98 -16.65 0.11
C LEU A 443 19.98 -17.17 -0.94
N ASP A 444 19.69 -18.34 -1.51
CA ASP A 444 20.50 -18.90 -2.59
C ASP A 444 20.56 -17.89 -3.76
N ASP A 445 21.77 -17.65 -4.23
CA ASP A 445 22.12 -16.71 -5.30
C ASP A 445 21.35 -17.05 -6.59
N ILE A 446 20.43 -16.16 -6.99
CA ILE A 446 19.58 -16.35 -8.17
C ILE A 446 20.39 -16.07 -9.45
N ALA A 447 21.28 -15.09 -9.42
CA ALA A 447 22.04 -14.62 -10.57
C ALA A 447 23.57 -14.67 -10.33
N PRO A 448 24.21 -15.86 -10.45
CA PRO A 448 25.59 -16.04 -10.02
C PRO A 448 26.58 -15.05 -10.61
N GLY A 449 27.37 -14.42 -9.74
CA GLY A 449 28.43 -13.47 -10.08
C GLY A 449 27.97 -12.02 -9.92
N PRO A 450 28.78 -11.03 -10.35
CA PRO A 450 28.46 -9.62 -10.14
C PRO A 450 27.43 -9.10 -11.16
N ALA A 451 26.52 -9.93 -11.67
CA ALA A 451 25.75 -9.64 -12.88
C ALA A 451 24.40 -8.92 -12.64
N SER A 452 23.96 -8.78 -11.39
CA SER A 452 22.71 -8.11 -10.98
C SER A 452 22.73 -6.56 -11.10
N VAL A 453 23.66 -6.00 -11.89
CA VAL A 453 23.91 -4.53 -11.93
C VAL A 453 23.31 -3.90 -13.18
N LEU A 454 22.60 -4.68 -14.01
CA LEU A 454 22.32 -4.31 -15.40
C LEU A 454 20.83 -4.15 -15.75
N ARG A 455 19.88 -4.36 -14.82
CA ARG A 455 18.46 -4.15 -15.10
C ARG A 455 17.80 -3.33 -13.99
N PRO A 456 16.92 -2.36 -14.30
CA PRO A 456 16.30 -1.50 -13.30
C PRO A 456 15.31 -2.21 -12.34
N PHE A 457 15.21 -3.54 -12.36
CA PHE A 457 14.21 -4.34 -11.62
C PHE A 457 14.79 -5.67 -11.07
N ASP A 458 16.02 -5.64 -10.52
CA ASP A 458 16.67 -6.74 -9.78
C ASP A 458 16.16 -6.76 -8.31
N PRO A 459 16.08 -7.93 -7.61
CA PRO A 459 14.81 -8.42 -7.11
C PRO A 459 13.94 -7.39 -6.39
N ALA A 460 12.69 -7.26 -6.80
CA ALA A 460 11.84 -6.16 -6.37
C ALA A 460 10.39 -6.59 -6.10
N TRP A 461 9.66 -5.70 -5.44
CA TRP A 461 8.21 -5.80 -5.20
C TRP A 461 7.80 -7.02 -4.37
N PHE A 462 8.52 -7.28 -3.26
CA PHE A 462 8.13 -8.34 -2.33
C PHE A 462 6.66 -8.21 -1.92
N THR A 463 5.90 -9.25 -2.17
CA THR A 463 4.47 -9.33 -1.81
C THR A 463 4.21 -10.65 -1.12
N ARG A 464 3.73 -10.58 0.12
CA ARG A 464 3.24 -11.75 0.84
C ARG A 464 1.87 -12.13 0.29
N SER A 465 1.74 -13.34 -0.26
CA SER A 465 0.44 -13.87 -0.68
C SER A 465 0.24 -15.36 -0.42
N GLY A 466 -0.95 -15.74 0.07
CA GLY A 466 -1.25 -17.13 0.38
C GLY A 466 -0.26 -17.72 1.38
N TRP A 467 0.64 -18.60 0.93
CA TRP A 467 1.72 -19.22 1.74
C TRP A 467 3.13 -18.92 1.22
N ASP A 468 3.28 -17.92 0.36
CA ASP A 468 4.56 -17.59 -0.25
C ASP A 468 4.82 -16.07 -0.16
N VAL A 469 6.08 -15.71 -0.33
CA VAL A 469 6.52 -14.33 -0.61
C VAL A 469 6.99 -14.28 -2.06
N PHE A 470 6.33 -13.46 -2.86
CA PHE A 470 6.58 -13.32 -4.30
C PHE A 470 7.41 -12.09 -4.60
N PHE A 471 8.19 -12.13 -5.67
CA PHE A 471 8.99 -11.02 -6.17
C PHE A 471 9.37 -11.24 -7.64
N ALA A 472 9.75 -10.16 -8.33
CA ALA A 472 10.35 -10.25 -9.65
C ALA A 472 11.86 -10.48 -9.50
N ALA A 473 12.47 -11.36 -10.29
CA ALA A 473 13.93 -11.56 -10.32
C ALA A 473 14.41 -12.10 -11.67
N ASN A 474 15.71 -11.92 -11.94
CA ASN A 474 16.36 -12.34 -13.18
C ASN A 474 17.56 -13.23 -12.87
N ASP A 475 17.61 -14.44 -13.41
CA ASP A 475 18.70 -15.40 -13.19
C ASP A 475 19.79 -15.38 -14.29
N GLY A 476 19.71 -14.40 -15.20
CA GLY A 476 20.58 -14.28 -16.37
C GLY A 476 20.25 -15.24 -17.52
N VAL A 477 19.29 -16.14 -17.35
CA VAL A 477 18.87 -17.14 -18.36
C VAL A 477 17.47 -16.85 -18.89
N HIS A 478 16.50 -16.60 -17.99
CA HIS A 478 15.08 -16.46 -18.30
C HIS A 478 14.59 -15.00 -18.35
N GLY A 479 15.50 -14.02 -18.27
CA GLY A 479 15.09 -12.63 -18.12
C GLY A 479 14.42 -12.37 -16.76
N THR A 480 13.73 -11.25 -16.60
CA THR A 480 13.02 -10.94 -15.35
C THR A 480 11.67 -11.65 -15.33
N GLU A 481 11.48 -12.56 -14.38
CA GLU A 481 10.31 -13.43 -14.24
C GLU A 481 9.75 -13.38 -12.82
N LEU A 482 8.64 -14.08 -12.58
CA LEU A 482 8.02 -14.16 -11.24
C LEU A 482 8.63 -15.32 -10.44
N TRP A 483 9.17 -14.99 -9.28
CA TRP A 483 9.76 -15.92 -8.32
C TRP A 483 9.00 -15.88 -7.01
N ALA A 484 9.18 -16.92 -6.20
CA ALA A 484 8.69 -16.93 -4.84
C ALA A 484 9.57 -17.73 -3.89
N VAL A 485 9.52 -17.36 -2.61
CA VAL A 485 10.05 -18.14 -1.50
C VAL A 485 8.88 -18.77 -0.77
N PRO A 486 8.84 -20.11 -0.63
CA PRO A 486 7.82 -20.74 0.18
C PRO A 486 7.94 -20.31 1.64
N PHE A 487 6.85 -19.80 2.20
CA PHE A 487 6.83 -19.17 3.52
C PHE A 487 5.62 -19.67 4.31
N ARG A 488 5.84 -20.71 5.11
CA ARG A 488 4.76 -21.55 5.65
C ARG A 488 4.89 -21.71 7.17
N PRO A 489 3.85 -22.18 7.86
CA PRO A 489 3.98 -22.71 9.20
C PRO A 489 5.09 -23.76 9.27
N GLU A 490 5.89 -23.76 10.33
CA GLU A 490 7.05 -24.65 10.47
C GLU A 490 6.74 -26.14 10.22
N ASP A 491 5.55 -26.60 10.61
CA ASP A 491 5.09 -27.98 10.43
C ASP A 491 4.73 -28.33 8.96
N GLU A 492 4.52 -27.32 8.12
CA GLU A 492 4.07 -27.46 6.72
C GLU A 492 5.20 -27.28 5.70
N CYS A 493 6.42 -26.93 6.13
CA CYS A 493 7.59 -26.86 5.25
C CYS A 493 8.12 -28.23 4.80
N ARG A 494 7.67 -29.34 5.42
CA ARG A 494 8.19 -30.70 5.19
C ARG A 494 7.40 -31.53 4.18
N SER A 495 6.32 -31.00 3.59
CA SER A 495 5.37 -31.80 2.78
C SER A 495 5.46 -31.61 1.26
N SER A 496 6.47 -30.92 0.73
CA SER A 496 6.69 -30.78 -0.71
C SER A 496 8.05 -31.34 -1.12
N HIS A 497 8.10 -32.66 -1.29
CA HIS A 497 9.16 -33.37 -2.00
C HIS A 497 8.57 -34.14 -3.17
#